data_AF-A0A1I0CKT3-F1
#
_entry.id   AF-A0A1I0CKT3-F1
#
_cell.length_a   1.000
_cell.length_b   1.000
_cell.length_c   1.000
_cell.angle_alpha   90.00
_cell.angle_beta   90.00
_cell.angle_gamma   90.00
#
_symmetry.space_group_name_H-M   'P 1'
#
loop_
_entity.id
_entity.type
_entity.pdbx_description
1 polymer ?
#
loop_
_entity_poly.entity_id
_entity_poly.type
_entity_poly.pdbx_seq_one_letter_code
_entity_poly.pdbx_strand_id
1 'polypeptide(L)'
;MFPINIIFDSSAREDWADGYKEYHDYDKVFMERYKAFRTSIIEIITGYKLPVITLGKETPREAVCKVFENVNTGGVALTVFELVTAAFATYEFDLRKDWEKCKEEIWGIHEPLNTDVMWGVDETAFLTTITLYTTYFANTMTTCKKKDVLALSFDSYKANTPAVIEGYKMARKFLFNQYVFRKRDLPYTTQLIPLAAICAVIGKSTFNLPKTQKILAK
;
A
#
# COMPACT_ATOMS: atom_id res chain seq x y z
N MET A 1 8.92 30.62 27.00
CA MET A 1 9.07 29.50 26.04
C MET A 1 8.32 29.88 24.76
N PHE A 2 8.86 29.61 23.57
CA PHE A 2 8.20 29.95 22.31
C PHE A 2 7.10 28.92 21.96
N PRO A 3 5.86 29.34 21.65
CA PRO A 3 4.80 28.44 21.24
C PRO A 3 5.00 27.98 19.79
N ILE A 4 5.24 26.69 19.56
CA ILE A 4 5.50 26.19 18.21
C ILE A 4 4.27 26.27 17.28
N ASN A 5 3.06 26.22 17.85
CA ASN A 5 1.81 26.27 17.10
C ASN A 5 1.57 27.60 16.38
N ILE A 6 2.25 28.69 16.79
CA ILE A 6 2.13 30.00 16.14
C ILE A 6 3.18 30.22 15.05
N ILE A 7 4.08 29.26 14.76
CA ILE A 7 5.25 29.49 13.91
C ILE A 7 4.95 29.98 12.48
N PHE A 8 3.77 29.67 11.94
CA PHE A 8 3.32 30.12 10.62
C PHE A 8 2.34 31.30 10.68
N ASP A 9 1.89 31.71 11.87
CA ASP A 9 1.05 32.89 12.06
C ASP A 9 1.97 34.11 12.26
N SER A 10 1.92 35.07 11.34
CA SER A 10 2.81 36.23 11.41
C SER A 10 2.40 37.20 12.52
N SER A 11 1.10 37.38 12.76
CA SER A 11 0.60 38.30 13.80
C SER A 11 0.91 37.75 15.19
N ALA A 12 0.54 36.49 15.45
CA ALA A 12 0.76 35.88 16.75
C ALA A 12 2.25 35.75 17.12
N ARG A 13 3.15 35.62 16.12
CA ARG A 13 4.61 35.65 16.33
C ARG A 13 5.12 37.01 16.74
N GLU A 14 4.61 38.08 16.12
CA GLU A 14 4.97 39.45 16.48
C GLU A 14 4.48 39.79 17.89
N ASP A 15 3.23 39.46 18.20
CA ASP A 15 2.66 39.66 19.54
C ASP A 15 3.48 38.94 20.62
N TRP A 16 3.84 37.67 20.37
CA TRP A 16 4.69 36.91 21.31
C TRP A 16 6.09 37.51 21.42
N ALA A 17 6.68 37.94 20.29
CA ALA A 17 8.01 38.53 20.28
C ALA A 17 8.05 39.83 21.07
N ASP A 18 7.03 40.67 20.94
CA ASP A 18 6.96 41.94 21.66
C ASP A 18 6.73 41.72 23.15
N GLY A 19 5.83 40.80 23.53
CA GLY A 19 5.67 40.40 24.93
C GLY A 19 6.95 39.79 25.55
N TYR A 20 7.74 39.04 24.77
CA TYR A 20 9.03 38.52 25.21
C TYR A 20 10.07 39.62 25.48
N LYS A 21 10.11 40.66 24.63
CA LYS A 21 11.02 41.80 24.80
C LYS A 21 10.62 42.66 26.00
N GLU A 22 9.32 42.92 26.15
CA GLU A 22 8.77 43.68 27.27
C GLU A 22 9.00 42.99 28.60
N TYR A 23 8.77 41.68 28.70
CA TYR A 23 9.01 40.90 29.92
C TYR A 23 10.48 40.94 30.40
N HIS A 24 11.41 41.16 29.49
CA HIS A 24 12.85 41.24 29.77
C HIS A 24 13.38 42.68 29.73
N ASP A 25 12.52 43.69 29.86
CA ASP A 25 12.87 45.12 29.89
C ASP A 25 13.77 45.56 28.72
N TYR A 26 13.59 44.93 27.55
CA TYR A 26 14.40 45.19 26.35
C TYR A 26 15.91 45.00 26.55
N ASP A 27 16.31 44.16 27.51
CA ASP A 27 17.71 43.85 27.76
C ASP A 27 18.41 43.28 26.51
N LYS A 28 19.62 43.78 26.24
CA LYS A 28 20.38 43.46 25.02
C LYS A 28 20.64 41.96 24.87
N VAL A 29 20.91 41.24 25.96
CA VAL A 29 21.22 39.81 25.92
C VAL A 29 20.00 39.01 25.45
N PHE A 30 18.81 39.37 25.92
CA PHE A 30 17.57 38.69 25.53
C PHE A 30 17.13 39.07 24.11
N MET A 31 17.35 40.31 23.69
CA MET A 31 17.14 40.75 22.31
C MET A 31 18.05 39.99 21.33
N GLU A 32 19.33 39.85 21.64
CA GLU A 32 20.28 39.08 20.82
C GLU A 32 19.91 37.59 20.79
N ARG A 33 19.49 37.03 21.93
CA ARG A 33 19.00 35.65 22.00
C ARG A 33 17.77 35.41 21.13
N TYR A 34 16.80 36.32 21.15
CA TYR A 34 15.63 36.23 20.29
C TYR A 34 16.01 36.37 18.81
N LYS A 35 16.88 37.32 18.46
CA LYS A 35 17.39 37.48 17.09
C LYS A 35 18.07 36.21 16.58
N ALA A 36 18.90 35.58 17.40
CA ALA A 36 19.54 34.32 17.09
C ALA A 36 18.51 33.20 16.84
N PHE A 37 17.52 33.05 17.75
CA PHE A 37 16.44 32.07 17.61
C PHE A 37 15.58 32.29 16.36
N ARG A 38 15.21 33.54 16.07
CA ARG A 38 14.44 33.90 14.87
C ARG A 38 15.18 33.48 13.60
N THR A 39 16.45 33.84 13.49
CA THR A 39 17.25 33.58 12.28
C THR A 39 17.54 32.09 12.11
N SER A 40 17.90 31.40 13.20
CA SER A 40 18.33 30.00 13.12
C SER A 40 17.20 28.98 13.12
N ILE A 41 16.00 29.34 13.61
CA ILE A 41 14.88 28.40 13.73
C ILE A 41 13.67 28.88 12.95
N ILE A 42 13.14 30.07 13.27
CA ILE A 42 11.87 30.53 12.69
C ILE A 42 12.01 30.74 11.18
N GLU A 43 13.04 31.45 10.72
CA GLU A 43 13.25 31.76 9.31
C GLU A 43 13.59 30.52 8.48
N ILE A 44 14.30 29.54 9.07
CA ILE A 44 14.54 28.24 8.41
C ILE A 44 13.24 27.47 8.22
N ILE A 45 12.41 27.36 9.26
CA ILE A 45 11.15 26.60 9.20
C ILE A 45 10.15 27.28 8.25
N THR A 46 9.99 28.60 8.35
CA THR A 46 9.05 29.36 7.53
C THR A 46 9.52 29.57 6.09
N GLY A 47 10.84 29.60 5.87
CA GLY A 47 11.45 29.69 4.55
C GLY A 47 11.57 28.35 3.82
N TYR A 48 11.25 27.23 4.47
CA TYR A 48 11.32 25.91 3.86
C TYR A 48 10.28 25.79 2.73
N LYS A 49 10.76 25.76 1.48
CA LYS A 49 9.92 25.57 0.30
C LYS A 49 9.66 24.09 0.07
N LEU A 50 8.42 23.65 0.32
CA LEU A 50 7.99 22.31 -0.06
C LEU A 50 7.70 22.28 -1.57
N PRO A 51 8.40 21.45 -2.37
CA PRO A 51 8.05 21.27 -3.77
C PRO A 51 6.72 20.54 -3.87
N VAL A 52 5.70 21.23 -4.37
CA VAL A 52 4.36 20.66 -4.60
C VAL A 52 4.18 20.42 -6.09
N ILE A 53 3.70 19.24 -6.43
CA ILE A 53 3.27 18.92 -7.80
C ILE A 53 1.75 18.76 -7.77
N THR A 54 1.05 19.67 -8.45
CA THR A 54 -0.40 19.64 -8.54
C THR A 54 -0.82 18.91 -9.82
N LEU A 55 -1.60 17.83 -9.66
CA LEU A 55 -2.14 17.06 -10.78
C LEU A 55 -3.63 17.39 -10.92
N GLY A 56 -4.02 17.88 -12.10
CA GLY A 56 -5.42 18.20 -12.41
C GLY A 56 -6.26 16.93 -12.61
N LYS A 57 -7.58 17.02 -12.44
CA LYS A 57 -8.51 15.89 -12.63
C LYS A 57 -8.44 15.27 -14.03
N GLU A 58 -8.11 16.07 -15.04
CA GLU A 58 -7.97 15.63 -16.44
C GLU A 58 -6.67 14.86 -16.71
N THR A 59 -5.76 14.76 -15.73
CA THR A 59 -4.46 14.11 -15.92
C THR A 59 -4.67 12.59 -16.12
N PRO A 60 -4.21 12.02 -17.24
CA PRO A 60 -4.35 10.58 -17.47
C PRO A 60 -3.66 9.78 -16.35
N ARG A 61 -4.26 8.67 -15.92
CA ARG A 61 -3.70 7.79 -14.87
C ARG A 61 -2.25 7.40 -15.13
N GLU A 62 -1.90 7.12 -16.38
CA GLU A 62 -0.52 6.78 -16.76
C GLU A 62 0.45 7.94 -16.52
N ALA A 63 0.03 9.17 -16.78
CA ALA A 63 0.84 10.36 -16.55
C ALA A 63 1.01 10.63 -15.04
N VAL A 64 -0.04 10.39 -14.25
CA VAL A 64 0.04 10.41 -12.77
C VAL A 64 1.09 9.41 -12.29
N CYS A 65 1.01 8.15 -12.71
CA CYS A 65 2.00 7.13 -12.36
C CYS A 65 3.43 7.51 -12.77
N LYS A 66 3.64 8.10 -13.96
CA LYS A 66 4.96 8.57 -14.41
C LYS A 66 5.51 9.72 -13.57
N VAL A 67 4.66 10.68 -13.21
CA VAL A 67 5.05 11.78 -12.32
C VAL A 67 5.47 11.21 -10.97
N PHE A 68 4.68 10.28 -10.41
CA PHE A 68 5.07 9.59 -9.18
C PHE A 68 6.39 8.82 -9.34
N GLU A 69 6.56 7.97 -10.37
CA GLU A 69 7.80 7.22 -10.60
C GLU A 69 9.03 8.14 -10.71
N ASN A 70 8.92 9.26 -11.42
CA ASN A 70 10.02 10.22 -11.59
C ASN A 70 10.35 10.97 -10.29
N VAL A 71 9.34 11.33 -9.50
CA VAL A 71 9.52 12.05 -8.21
C VAL A 71 10.08 11.11 -7.13
N ASN A 72 9.87 9.81 -7.26
CA ASN A 72 10.32 8.78 -6.30
C ASN A 72 11.78 8.31 -6.48
N THR A 73 12.59 9.01 -7.28
CA THR A 73 13.98 8.58 -7.56
C THR A 73 14.98 8.92 -6.45
N GLY A 74 14.64 9.80 -5.50
CA GLY A 74 15.54 10.26 -4.44
C GLY A 74 15.28 9.73 -3.03
N GLY A 75 14.27 8.87 -2.81
CA GLY A 75 13.80 8.44 -1.48
C GLY A 75 13.34 6.97 -1.40
N VAL A 76 12.51 6.63 -0.40
CA VAL A 76 11.89 5.29 -0.29
C VAL A 76 11.01 5.07 -1.52
N ALA A 77 11.36 4.09 -2.35
CA ALA A 77 10.64 3.80 -3.59
C ALA A 77 9.16 3.49 -3.28
N LEU A 78 8.23 4.24 -3.86
CA LEU A 78 6.81 3.86 -3.82
C LEU A 78 6.65 2.53 -4.57
N THR A 79 6.07 1.56 -3.88
CA THR A 79 5.79 0.24 -4.44
C THR A 79 4.60 0.33 -5.40
N VAL A 80 4.40 -0.70 -6.22
CA VAL A 80 3.21 -0.82 -7.08
C VAL A 80 1.92 -0.68 -6.26
N PHE A 81 1.93 -1.21 -5.05
CA PHE A 81 0.81 -1.13 -4.12
C PHE A 81 0.45 0.31 -3.75
N GLU A 82 1.44 1.17 -3.47
CA GLU A 82 1.19 2.58 -3.15
C GLU A 82 0.57 3.33 -4.33
N LEU A 83 1.02 3.03 -5.56
CA LEU A 83 0.46 3.63 -6.77
C LEU A 83 -0.99 3.20 -7.00
N VAL A 84 -1.32 1.92 -6.81
CA VAL A 84 -2.70 1.43 -6.90
C VAL A 84 -3.56 1.99 -5.76
N THR A 85 -3.00 2.11 -4.55
CA THR A 85 -3.68 2.74 -3.40
C THR A 85 -4.05 4.19 -3.72
N ALA A 86 -3.11 4.97 -4.24
CA ALA A 86 -3.37 6.36 -4.65
C ALA A 86 -4.43 6.43 -5.77
N ALA A 87 -4.39 5.52 -6.73
CA ALA A 87 -5.39 5.44 -7.79
C ALA A 87 -6.79 5.11 -7.24
N PHE A 88 -6.88 4.20 -6.26
CA PHE A 88 -8.14 3.77 -5.66
C PHE A 88 -8.70 4.76 -4.63
N ALA A 89 -7.85 5.59 -4.03
CA ALA A 89 -8.28 6.66 -3.13
C ALA A 89 -9.25 7.67 -3.81
N THR A 90 -9.20 7.78 -5.14
CA THR A 90 -10.17 8.57 -5.91
C THR A 90 -11.61 8.07 -5.83
N TYR A 91 -11.82 6.84 -5.35
CA TYR A 91 -13.13 6.21 -5.11
C TYR A 91 -13.48 6.13 -3.62
N GLU A 92 -12.86 6.94 -2.76
CA GLU A 92 -13.04 6.90 -1.28
C GLU A 92 -12.73 5.52 -0.67
N PHE A 93 -11.84 4.77 -1.32
CA PHE A 93 -11.48 3.42 -0.92
C PHE A 93 -10.04 3.35 -0.38
N ASP A 94 -9.89 2.76 0.81
CA ASP A 94 -8.61 2.55 1.47
C ASP A 94 -8.12 1.11 1.21
N LEU A 95 -7.30 0.97 0.16
CA LEU A 95 -6.75 -0.32 -0.26
C LEU A 95 -5.88 -0.98 0.82
N ARG A 96 -5.19 -0.20 1.66
CA ARG A 96 -4.34 -0.74 2.73
C ARG A 96 -5.17 -1.38 3.83
N LYS A 97 -6.26 -0.73 4.25
CA LYS A 97 -7.19 -1.33 5.22
C LYS A 97 -7.88 -2.58 4.68
N ASP A 98 -8.24 -2.58 3.40
CA ASP A 98 -8.85 -3.75 2.77
C ASP A 98 -7.87 -4.91 2.65
N TRP A 99 -6.63 -4.63 2.28
CA TRP A 99 -5.55 -5.62 2.24
C TRP A 99 -5.34 -6.29 3.60
N GLU A 100 -5.27 -5.54 4.70
CA GLU A 100 -5.08 -6.17 6.03
C GLU A 100 -6.19 -7.18 6.33
N LYS A 101 -7.45 -6.89 5.99
CA LYS A 101 -8.56 -7.86 6.13
C LYS A 101 -8.36 -9.09 5.24
N CYS A 102 -8.02 -8.88 3.97
CA CYS A 102 -7.79 -9.97 3.01
C CYS A 102 -6.63 -10.87 3.46
N LYS A 103 -5.57 -10.27 3.98
CA LYS A 103 -4.38 -10.93 4.50
C LYS A 103 -4.69 -11.84 5.67
N GLU A 104 -5.55 -11.43 6.60
CA GLU A 104 -5.99 -12.29 7.71
C GLU A 104 -6.65 -13.58 7.19
N GLU A 105 -7.49 -13.48 6.16
CA GLU A 105 -8.15 -14.64 5.53
C GLU A 105 -7.17 -15.52 4.76
N ILE A 106 -6.27 -14.91 3.97
CA ILE A 106 -5.25 -15.61 3.18
C ILE A 106 -4.29 -16.36 4.09
N TRP A 107 -3.79 -15.69 5.13
CA TRP A 107 -2.88 -16.28 6.11
C TRP A 107 -3.58 -17.28 7.03
N GLY A 108 -4.92 -17.25 7.10
CA GLY A 108 -5.69 -18.18 7.91
C GLY A 108 -5.50 -17.95 9.39
N ILE A 109 -5.43 -16.68 9.80
CA ILE A 109 -5.16 -16.31 11.20
C ILE A 109 -6.16 -16.96 12.16
N HIS A 110 -7.42 -17.11 11.71
CA HIS A 110 -8.52 -17.70 12.49
C HIS A 110 -8.82 -19.16 12.16
N GLU A 111 -7.94 -19.83 11.40
CA GLU A 111 -8.16 -21.22 10.99
C GLU A 111 -7.59 -22.20 12.03
N PRO A 112 -8.22 -23.37 12.24
CA PRO A 112 -7.75 -24.35 13.22
C PRO A 112 -6.31 -24.81 12.97
N LEU A 113 -5.91 -24.91 11.70
CA LEU A 113 -4.54 -25.21 11.27
C LEU A 113 -3.92 -23.95 10.65
N ASN A 114 -3.36 -23.11 11.51
CA ASN A 114 -2.63 -21.91 11.11
C ASN A 114 -1.12 -22.19 11.09
N THR A 115 -0.50 -21.93 9.94
CA THR A 115 0.94 -22.11 9.71
C THR A 115 1.48 -20.92 8.91
N ASP A 116 2.80 -20.79 8.84
CA ASP A 116 3.47 -19.72 8.10
C ASP A 116 3.50 -19.93 6.57
N VAL A 117 2.91 -21.01 6.04
CA VAL A 117 2.96 -21.34 4.60
C VAL A 117 2.47 -20.20 3.70
N MET A 118 1.51 -19.39 4.16
CA MET A 118 0.95 -18.26 3.40
C MET A 118 1.60 -16.90 3.72
N TRP A 119 2.51 -16.81 4.69
CA TRP A 119 3.15 -15.54 5.08
C TRP A 119 4.08 -14.96 4.00
N GLY A 120 4.33 -15.71 2.93
CA GLY A 120 5.01 -15.23 1.74
C GLY A 120 4.13 -14.40 0.79
N VAL A 121 2.82 -14.34 1.03
CA VAL A 121 1.88 -13.52 0.24
C VAL A 121 1.85 -12.11 0.82
N ASP A 122 2.44 -11.18 0.07
CA ASP A 122 2.45 -9.74 0.36
C ASP A 122 1.42 -8.98 -0.50
N GLU A 123 1.36 -7.66 -0.31
CA GLU A 123 0.49 -6.73 -1.04
C GLU A 123 0.61 -6.90 -2.56
N THR A 124 1.85 -7.06 -3.03
CA THR A 124 2.16 -7.11 -4.46
C THR A 124 1.72 -8.45 -5.03
N ALA A 125 1.99 -9.56 -4.33
CA ALA A 125 1.52 -10.88 -4.70
C ALA A 125 0.00 -10.93 -4.80
N PHE A 126 -0.71 -10.33 -3.83
CA PHE A 126 -2.17 -10.28 -3.85
C PHE A 126 -2.73 -9.53 -5.06
N LEU A 127 -2.27 -8.30 -5.31
CA LEU A 127 -2.67 -7.52 -6.49
C LEU A 127 -2.30 -8.22 -7.80
N THR A 128 -1.14 -8.89 -7.84
CA THR A 128 -0.70 -9.67 -9.00
C THR A 128 -1.64 -10.86 -9.26
N THR A 129 -2.10 -11.55 -8.21
CA THR A 129 -3.07 -12.64 -8.32
C THR A 129 -4.42 -12.15 -8.82
N ILE A 130 -4.92 -11.02 -8.30
CA ILE A 130 -6.16 -10.40 -8.80
C ILE A 130 -6.01 -10.02 -10.27
N THR A 131 -4.88 -9.43 -10.65
CA THR A 131 -4.59 -9.06 -12.04
C THR A 131 -4.54 -10.29 -12.95
N LEU A 132 -3.88 -11.36 -12.51
CA LEU A 132 -3.78 -12.61 -13.25
C LEU A 132 -5.16 -13.26 -13.43
N TYR A 133 -5.96 -13.32 -12.37
CA TYR A 133 -7.33 -13.81 -12.42
C TYR A 133 -8.20 -12.97 -13.36
N THR A 134 -8.13 -11.64 -13.25
CA THR A 134 -8.91 -10.71 -14.07
C THR A 134 -8.57 -10.84 -15.55
N THR A 135 -7.27 -10.85 -15.89
CA THR A 135 -6.82 -10.94 -17.29
C THR A 135 -7.04 -12.30 -17.90
N TYR A 136 -7.16 -13.36 -17.11
CA TYR A 136 -7.56 -14.68 -17.59
C TYR A 136 -8.99 -14.70 -18.14
N PHE A 137 -9.92 -13.97 -17.52
CA PHE A 137 -11.31 -13.84 -18.00
C PHE A 137 -11.49 -12.73 -19.05
N ALA A 138 -10.45 -11.93 -19.32
CA ALA A 138 -10.50 -10.91 -20.35
C ALA A 138 -10.30 -11.53 -21.75
N ASN A 139 -10.85 -10.91 -22.79
CA ASN A 139 -10.63 -11.29 -24.20
C ASN A 139 -9.23 -10.92 -24.72
N THR A 140 -8.27 -10.69 -23.82
CA THR A 140 -6.91 -10.24 -24.12
C THR A 140 -5.90 -11.27 -23.62
N MET A 141 -4.62 -11.08 -23.96
CA MET A 141 -3.56 -11.93 -23.45
C MET A 141 -3.54 -11.92 -21.91
N THR A 142 -3.49 -13.10 -21.28
CA THR A 142 -3.34 -13.24 -19.83
C THR A 142 -1.95 -12.78 -19.40
N THR A 143 -1.86 -11.71 -18.61
CA THR A 143 -0.59 -11.11 -18.18
C THR A 143 -0.73 -10.47 -16.81
N CYS A 144 0.34 -10.48 -16.02
CA CYS A 144 0.35 -9.97 -14.65
C CYS A 144 1.66 -9.21 -14.34
N LYS A 145 2.23 -8.54 -15.35
CA LYS A 145 3.45 -7.73 -15.17
C LYS A 145 3.10 -6.46 -14.40
N LYS A 146 4.12 -5.76 -13.88
CA LYS A 146 3.96 -4.48 -13.16
C LYS A 146 2.98 -3.51 -13.86
N LYS A 147 3.11 -3.34 -15.18
CA LYS A 147 2.23 -2.47 -15.97
C LYS A 147 0.75 -2.90 -15.92
N ASP A 148 0.48 -4.20 -15.86
CA ASP A 148 -0.86 -4.75 -15.87
C ASP A 148 -1.50 -4.60 -14.48
N VAL A 149 -0.70 -4.77 -13.43
CA VAL A 149 -1.14 -4.50 -12.04
C VAL A 149 -1.49 -3.03 -11.85
N LEU A 150 -0.70 -2.11 -12.43
CA LEU A 150 -1.01 -0.67 -12.42
C LEU A 150 -2.26 -0.31 -13.25
N ALA A 151 -2.60 -1.14 -14.24
CA ALA A 151 -3.80 -0.97 -15.06
C ALA A 151 -5.06 -1.62 -14.46
N LEU A 152 -4.94 -2.30 -13.30
CA LEU A 152 -6.06 -2.94 -12.64
C LEU A 152 -7.12 -1.89 -12.26
N SER A 153 -8.34 -2.06 -12.78
CA SER A 153 -9.45 -1.17 -12.45
C SER A 153 -9.98 -1.45 -11.05
N PHE A 154 -10.52 -0.41 -10.39
CA PHE A 154 -11.16 -0.55 -9.09
C PHE A 154 -12.34 -1.53 -9.11
N ASP A 155 -13.16 -1.48 -10.16
CA ASP A 155 -14.33 -2.37 -10.31
C ASP A 155 -13.89 -3.82 -10.46
N SER A 156 -12.86 -4.08 -11.28
CA SER A 156 -12.29 -5.42 -11.43
C SER A 156 -11.67 -5.92 -10.13
N TYR A 157 -10.95 -5.06 -9.39
CA TYR A 157 -10.42 -5.40 -8.07
C TYR A 157 -11.58 -5.85 -7.16
N LYS A 158 -12.57 -5.00 -6.96
CA LYS A 158 -13.67 -5.25 -6.02
C LYS A 158 -14.50 -6.48 -6.40
N ALA A 159 -14.76 -6.69 -7.69
CA ALA A 159 -15.53 -7.83 -8.18
C ALA A 159 -14.78 -9.16 -8.02
N ASN A 160 -13.46 -9.16 -8.21
CA ASN A 160 -12.66 -10.39 -8.27
C ASN A 160 -12.00 -10.77 -6.94
N THR A 161 -11.85 -9.82 -6.01
CA THR A 161 -11.25 -10.05 -4.68
C THR A 161 -11.87 -11.26 -3.94
N PRO A 162 -13.21 -11.42 -3.82
CA PRO A 162 -13.79 -12.56 -3.12
C PRO A 162 -13.40 -13.92 -3.72
N ALA A 163 -13.37 -14.02 -5.05
CA ALA A 163 -12.98 -15.25 -5.74
C ALA A 163 -11.50 -15.57 -5.52
N VAL A 164 -10.64 -14.56 -5.53
CA VAL A 164 -9.20 -14.72 -5.29
C VAL A 164 -8.90 -15.13 -3.85
N ILE A 165 -9.60 -14.56 -2.86
CA ILE A 165 -9.48 -14.98 -1.46
C ILE A 165 -9.86 -16.45 -1.28
N GLU A 166 -10.98 -16.89 -1.87
CA GLU A 166 -11.34 -18.32 -1.86
C GLU A 166 -10.30 -19.16 -2.60
N GLY A 167 -9.70 -18.63 -3.68
CA GLY A 167 -8.55 -19.21 -4.37
C GLY A 167 -7.37 -19.48 -3.46
N TYR A 168 -6.97 -18.50 -2.64
CA TYR A 168 -5.91 -18.65 -1.65
C TYR A 168 -6.26 -19.67 -0.56
N LYS A 169 -7.51 -19.69 -0.07
CA LYS A 169 -7.95 -20.70 0.90
C LYS A 169 -7.87 -22.12 0.33
N MET A 170 -8.27 -22.31 -0.93
CA MET A 170 -8.14 -23.58 -1.64
C MET A 170 -6.69 -23.96 -1.89
N ALA A 171 -5.83 -23.01 -2.27
CA ALA A 171 -4.40 -23.22 -2.42
C ALA A 171 -3.75 -23.66 -1.11
N ARG A 172 -4.13 -23.05 0.03
CA ARG A 172 -3.67 -23.45 1.36
C ARG A 172 -4.06 -24.88 1.68
N LYS A 173 -5.33 -25.23 1.45
CA LYS A 173 -5.85 -26.59 1.65
C LYS A 173 -5.11 -27.59 0.75
N PHE A 174 -4.84 -27.23 -0.50
CA PHE A 174 -4.06 -28.07 -1.42
C PHE A 174 -2.65 -28.33 -0.88
N LEU A 175 -1.93 -27.29 -0.43
CA LEU A 175 -0.57 -27.45 0.11
C LEU A 175 -0.55 -28.34 1.36
N PHE A 176 -1.52 -28.19 2.26
CA PHE A 176 -1.65 -29.07 3.42
C PHE A 176 -1.90 -30.54 3.05
N ASN A 177 -2.69 -30.79 2.00
CA ASN A 177 -2.89 -32.14 1.48
C ASN A 177 -1.60 -32.73 0.87
N GLN A 178 -0.68 -31.88 0.41
CA GLN A 178 0.66 -32.26 -0.09
C GLN A 178 1.73 -32.29 1.00
N TYR A 179 1.34 -32.21 2.28
CA TYR A 179 2.25 -32.18 3.42
C TYR A 179 3.21 -30.98 3.44
N VAL A 180 2.84 -29.88 2.77
CA VAL A 180 3.59 -28.61 2.76
C VAL A 180 2.97 -27.67 3.79
N PHE A 181 3.66 -27.47 4.93
CA PHE A 181 3.10 -26.74 6.08
C PHE A 181 3.86 -25.47 6.42
N ARG A 182 5.11 -25.30 6.01
CA ARG A 182 5.94 -24.15 6.38
C ARG A 182 6.33 -23.34 5.17
N LYS A 183 6.62 -22.05 5.38
CA LYS A 183 7.13 -21.18 4.32
C LYS A 183 8.41 -21.73 3.69
N ARG A 184 9.29 -22.31 4.51
CA ARG A 184 10.56 -22.92 4.07
C ARG A 184 10.38 -24.17 3.20
N ASP A 185 9.21 -24.80 3.26
CA ASP A 185 8.91 -26.01 2.47
C ASP A 185 8.53 -25.64 1.03
N LEU A 186 8.25 -24.35 0.77
CA LEU A 186 8.00 -23.82 -0.57
C LEU A 186 9.32 -23.37 -1.20
N PRO A 187 9.72 -23.93 -2.36
CA PRO A 187 10.92 -23.48 -3.07
C PRO A 187 10.85 -22.00 -3.47
N TYR A 188 9.67 -21.54 -3.89
CA TYR A 188 9.41 -20.15 -4.29
C TYR A 188 8.06 -19.69 -3.77
N THR A 189 8.00 -18.60 -3.01
CA THR A 189 6.73 -18.02 -2.52
C THR A 189 5.86 -17.48 -3.66
N THR A 190 6.48 -17.04 -4.76
CA THR A 190 5.80 -16.53 -5.95
C THR A 190 4.92 -17.58 -6.64
N GLN A 191 5.12 -18.88 -6.39
CA GLN A 191 4.26 -19.93 -6.92
C GLN A 191 2.83 -19.87 -6.36
N LEU A 192 2.64 -19.23 -5.20
CA LEU A 192 1.32 -19.04 -4.59
C LEU A 192 0.41 -18.15 -5.45
N ILE A 193 0.98 -17.25 -6.24
CA ILE A 193 0.24 -16.34 -7.14
C ILE A 193 -0.54 -17.14 -8.20
N PRO A 194 0.11 -17.89 -9.12
CA PRO A 194 -0.61 -18.67 -10.12
C PRO A 194 -1.44 -19.80 -9.49
N LEU A 195 -0.98 -20.43 -8.40
CA LEU A 195 -1.74 -21.48 -7.73
C LEU A 195 -3.09 -20.95 -7.21
N ALA A 196 -3.10 -19.82 -6.50
CA ALA A 196 -4.32 -19.21 -6.00
C ALA A 196 -5.24 -18.75 -7.13
N ALA A 197 -4.70 -18.18 -8.20
CA ALA A 197 -5.49 -17.79 -9.38
C ALA A 197 -6.15 -19.01 -10.05
N ILE A 198 -5.41 -20.11 -10.25
CA ILE A 198 -5.97 -21.36 -10.81
C ILE A 198 -7.06 -21.91 -9.90
N CYS A 199 -6.82 -21.96 -8.58
CA CYS A 199 -7.82 -22.37 -7.60
C CYS A 199 -9.09 -21.51 -7.65
N ALA A 200 -8.94 -20.19 -7.80
CA ALA A 200 -10.06 -19.28 -7.95
C ALA A 200 -10.86 -19.54 -9.24
N VAL A 201 -10.18 -19.83 -10.36
CA VAL A 201 -10.80 -20.13 -11.66
C VAL A 201 -11.62 -21.42 -11.63
N ILE A 202 -11.06 -22.50 -11.08
CA ILE A 202 -11.78 -23.79 -11.01
C ILE A 202 -12.96 -23.74 -10.04
N GLY A 203 -12.87 -22.89 -9.02
CA GLY A 203 -13.90 -22.69 -8.01
C GLY A 203 -14.03 -23.85 -7.01
N LYS A 204 -14.71 -23.56 -5.91
CA LYS A 204 -14.84 -24.45 -4.75
C LYS A 204 -15.57 -25.76 -5.04
N SER A 205 -16.58 -25.74 -5.91
CA SER A 205 -17.34 -26.93 -6.29
C SER A 205 -16.44 -27.94 -7.00
N THR A 206 -15.76 -27.50 -8.07
CA THR A 206 -14.86 -28.33 -8.86
C THR A 206 -13.64 -28.79 -8.07
N PHE A 207 -13.06 -27.90 -7.25
CA PHE A 207 -11.91 -28.23 -6.42
C PHE A 207 -12.21 -29.39 -5.47
N ASN A 208 -13.36 -29.41 -4.82
CA ASN A 208 -13.71 -30.46 -3.86
C ASN A 208 -14.21 -31.77 -4.50
N LEU A 209 -14.35 -31.84 -5.83
CA LEU A 209 -14.74 -33.09 -6.49
C LEU A 209 -13.68 -34.18 -6.24
N PRO A 210 -14.08 -35.43 -5.92
CA PRO A 210 -13.15 -36.53 -5.66
C PRO A 210 -12.18 -36.78 -6.82
N LYS A 211 -12.62 -36.59 -8.06
CA LYS A 211 -11.76 -36.73 -9.25
C LYS A 211 -10.66 -35.67 -9.28
N THR A 212 -11.00 -34.41 -9.00
CA THR A 212 -10.05 -33.31 -8.93
C THR A 212 -9.06 -33.53 -7.80
N GLN A 213 -9.53 -33.88 -6.59
CA GLN A 213 -8.66 -34.20 -5.46
C GLN A 213 -7.75 -35.41 -5.74
N LYS A 214 -8.23 -36.44 -6.45
CA LYS A 214 -7.40 -37.59 -6.86
C LYS A 214 -6.30 -37.24 -7.87
N ILE A 215 -6.55 -36.27 -8.75
CA ILE A 215 -5.52 -35.77 -9.69
C ILE A 215 -4.51 -34.92 -8.93
N LEU A 216 -4.99 -34.07 -8.03
CA LEU A 216 -4.17 -33.19 -7.21
C LEU A 216 -3.34 -33.93 -6.16
N ALA A 217 -3.76 -35.12 -5.72
CA ALA A 217 -3.06 -35.94 -4.71
C ALA A 217 -1.99 -36.89 -5.29
N LYS A 218 -1.82 -36.93 -6.61
CA LYS A 218 -0.79 -37.74 -7.30
C LYS A 218 0.45 -36.90 -7.59
#